data_AF-A0ABD0YAK4-F1
#
_entry.id   AF-A0ABD0YAK4-F1
#
_cell.length_a   1.000
_cell.length_b   1.000
_cell.length_c   1.000
_cell.angle_alpha   90.00
_cell.angle_beta   90.00
_cell.angle_gamma   90.00
#
_symmetry.space_group_name_H-M   'P 1'
#
loop_
_entity.id
_entity.type
_entity.pdbx_description
1 polymer ?
#
loop_
_entity_poly.entity_id
_entity_poly.type
_entity_poly.pdbx_seq_one_letter_code
_entity_poly.pdbx_strand_id
1 'polypeptide(L)'
;SRKPPSRTAIAAVDEEFSFIGSWLQEWSAKQNFSIPCITHEPPRFHLPRKSWSAVNRVGTQHGRYAMRKWGKAPKPFCKCGAIQTVRHIVEECPRTAYSGKPEDFLTATPESITYLNSLNVCI
;
A
#
# COMPACT_ATOMS: atom_id res chain seq x y z
N SER A 1 -13.09 24.43 17.88
CA SER A 1 -12.69 24.34 19.30
C SER A 1 -12.69 22.86 19.69
N ARG A 2 -11.54 22.27 20.04
CA ARG A 2 -11.48 20.87 20.47
C ARG A 2 -11.98 20.80 21.92
N LYS A 3 -13.07 20.08 22.17
CA LYS A 3 -13.55 19.85 23.54
C LYS A 3 -12.44 19.14 24.33
N PRO A 4 -12.18 19.54 25.59
CA PRO A 4 -11.16 18.90 26.39
C PRO A 4 -11.52 17.42 26.61
N PRO A 5 -10.55 16.49 26.51
CA PRO A 5 -10.79 15.05 26.62
C PRO A 5 -11.55 14.65 27.89
N SER A 6 -11.37 15.40 28.99
CA SER A 6 -12.06 15.19 30.26
C SER A 6 -13.58 15.34 30.15
N ARG A 7 -14.08 16.30 29.36
CA ARG A 7 -15.54 16.48 29.16
C ARG A 7 -16.14 15.36 28.32
N THR A 8 -15.38 14.82 27.39
CA THR A 8 -15.81 13.66 26.59
C THR A 8 -15.81 12.39 27.43
N ALA A 9 -14.82 12.22 28.30
CA ALA A 9 -14.73 11.07 29.21
C ALA A 9 -15.88 11.06 30.24
N ILE A 10 -16.24 12.21 30.80
CA ILE A 10 -17.39 12.32 31.71
C ILE A 10 -18.69 11.92 31.00
N ALA A 11 -18.95 12.49 29.81
CA ALA A 11 -20.13 12.12 29.02
C ALA A 11 -20.17 10.62 28.67
N ALA A 12 -19.03 10.01 28.34
CA ALA A 12 -18.96 8.58 28.06
C ALA A 12 -19.27 7.72 29.30
N VAL A 13 -18.88 8.16 30.51
CA VAL A 13 -19.24 7.48 31.76
C VAL A 13 -20.74 7.63 32.05
N ASP A 14 -21.28 8.84 31.87
CA ASP A 14 -22.70 9.14 32.09
C ASP A 14 -23.62 8.38 31.11
N GLU A 15 -23.15 8.11 29.90
CA GLU A 15 -23.86 7.35 28.87
C GLU A 15 -23.65 5.82 28.97
N GLU A 16 -23.02 5.31 30.05
CA GLU A 16 -22.61 3.90 30.21
C GLU A 16 -21.89 3.36 28.96
N PHE A 17 -21.07 4.19 28.33
CA PHE A 17 -20.45 3.87 27.06
C PHE A 17 -19.54 2.64 27.19
N SER A 18 -19.99 1.54 26.59
CA SER A 18 -19.16 0.35 26.43
C SER A 18 -18.27 0.51 25.19
N PHE A 19 -16.98 0.72 25.42
CA PHE A 19 -15.99 0.74 24.34
C PHE A 19 -16.05 -0.56 23.51
N ILE A 20 -16.15 -1.71 24.19
CA ILE A 20 -16.23 -3.01 23.52
C ILE A 20 -17.53 -3.14 22.73
N GLY A 21 -18.67 -2.70 23.28
CA GLY A 21 -19.96 -2.73 22.60
C GLY A 21 -20.01 -1.85 21.36
N SER A 22 -19.55 -0.60 21.48
CA SER A 22 -19.48 0.35 20.37
C SER A 22 -18.51 -0.12 19.27
N TRP A 23 -17.33 -0.61 19.66
CA TRP A 23 -16.39 -1.18 18.70
C TRP A 23 -16.96 -2.41 18.00
N LEU A 24 -17.62 -3.32 18.72
CA LEU A 24 -18.22 -4.53 18.13
C LEU A 24 -19.37 -4.20 17.19
N GLN A 25 -20.18 -3.20 17.52
CA GLN A 25 -21.25 -2.70 16.65
C GLN A 25 -20.69 -2.09 15.37
N GLU A 26 -19.66 -1.24 15.47
CA GLU A 26 -18.98 -0.69 14.31
C GLU A 26 -18.29 -1.76 13.47
N TRP A 27 -17.63 -2.72 14.11
CA TRP A 27 -16.94 -3.82 13.46
C TRP A 27 -17.93 -4.68 12.68
N SER A 28 -19.04 -5.08 13.31
CA SER A 28 -20.10 -5.87 12.69
C SER A 28 -20.77 -5.13 11.54
N ALA A 29 -21.00 -3.82 11.67
CA ALA A 29 -21.56 -3.00 10.59
C ALA A 29 -20.60 -2.83 9.40
N LYS A 30 -19.28 -2.91 9.64
CA LYS A 30 -18.23 -2.82 8.61
C LYS A 30 -17.83 -4.18 8.02
N GLN A 31 -18.25 -5.30 8.63
CA GLN A 31 -18.06 -6.66 8.12
C GLN A 31 -18.98 -6.94 6.91
N ASN A 32 -18.78 -6.21 5.82
CA ASN A 32 -19.36 -6.52 4.50
C ASN A 32 -18.36 -7.26 3.59
N PHE A 33 -17.23 -7.69 4.13
CA PHE A 33 -16.23 -8.44 3.38
C PHE A 33 -16.19 -9.85 3.93
N SER A 34 -16.79 -10.80 3.20
CA SER A 34 -16.33 -12.18 3.26
C SER A 34 -14.89 -12.16 2.77
N ILE A 35 -13.95 -11.95 3.68
CA ILE A 35 -12.53 -12.11 3.37
C ILE A 35 -12.35 -13.62 3.25
N PRO A 36 -12.17 -14.17 2.04
CA PRO A 36 -12.01 -15.60 1.90
C PRO A 36 -10.80 -16.04 2.72
N CYS A 37 -10.94 -17.18 3.39
CA CYS A 37 -9.80 -17.83 4.01
C CYS A 37 -8.75 -18.02 2.90
N ILE A 38 -7.53 -17.52 3.13
CA ILE A 38 -6.43 -17.67 2.17
C ILE A 38 -5.98 -19.13 2.27
N THR A 39 -6.57 -20.00 1.45
CA THR A 39 -6.28 -21.44 1.43
C THR A 39 -5.08 -21.81 0.57
N HIS A 40 -4.59 -20.87 -0.24
CA HIS A 40 -3.46 -21.08 -1.14
C HIS A 40 -2.48 -19.91 -1.03
N GLU A 41 -1.20 -20.24 -1.14
CA GLU A 41 -0.16 -19.23 -1.25
C GLU A 41 -0.35 -18.43 -2.55
N PRO A 42 -0.26 -17.10 -2.52
CA PRO A 42 -0.36 -16.30 -3.73
C PRO A 42 0.81 -16.63 -4.67
N PRO A 43 0.66 -16.46 -6.01
CA PRO A 43 1.70 -16.79 -6.99
C PRO A 43 3.08 -16.16 -6.71
N ARG A 44 3.08 -15.06 -5.95
CA ARG A 44 4.26 -14.27 -5.60
C ARG A 44 5.02 -14.78 -4.38
N PHE A 45 4.47 -15.73 -3.62
CA PHE A 45 4.90 -16.03 -2.25
C PHE A 45 6.38 -16.43 -2.14
N HIS A 46 6.87 -17.23 -3.07
CA HIS A 46 8.26 -17.70 -3.08
C HIS A 46 9.26 -16.75 -3.74
N LEU A 47 8.83 -15.54 -4.14
CA LEU A 47 9.76 -14.56 -4.71
C LEU A 47 10.79 -14.10 -3.66
N PRO A 48 12.04 -13.83 -4.08
CA PRO A 48 13.01 -13.18 -3.22
C PRO A 48 12.45 -11.88 -2.63
N ARG A 49 12.84 -11.56 -1.39
CA ARG A 49 12.27 -10.44 -0.62
C ARG A 49 12.18 -9.12 -1.39
N LYS A 50 13.21 -8.80 -2.19
CA LYS A 50 13.25 -7.59 -3.02
C LYS A 50 12.11 -7.58 -4.04
N SER A 51 12.02 -8.62 -4.87
CA SER A 51 11.01 -8.76 -5.92
C SER A 51 9.61 -8.86 -5.31
N TRP A 52 9.44 -9.65 -4.24
CA TRP A 52 8.17 -9.75 -3.52
C TRP A 52 7.65 -8.39 -3.03
N SER A 53 8.53 -7.60 -2.41
CA SER A 53 8.17 -6.28 -1.86
C SER A 53 7.82 -5.30 -2.98
N ALA A 54 8.58 -5.32 -4.08
CA ALA A 54 8.34 -4.46 -5.23
C ALA A 54 6.98 -4.77 -5.87
N VAL A 55 6.70 -6.04 -6.16
CA VAL A 55 5.43 -6.43 -6.79
C VAL A 55 4.22 -6.08 -5.91
N ASN A 56 4.30 -6.28 -4.59
CA ASN A 56 3.21 -5.92 -3.69
C ASN A 56 2.99 -4.40 -3.60
N ARG A 57 4.05 -3.59 -3.66
CA ARG A 57 3.92 -2.13 -3.70
C ARG A 57 3.31 -1.64 -5.01
N VAL A 58 3.64 -2.28 -6.13
CA VAL A 58 2.96 -2.05 -7.41
C VAL A 58 1.49 -2.41 -7.33
N GLY A 59 1.17 -3.64 -6.90
CA GLY A 59 -0.20 -4.14 -6.87
C GLY A 59 -1.13 -3.37 -5.91
N THR A 60 -0.59 -2.87 -4.80
CA THR A 60 -1.38 -2.04 -3.87
C THR A 60 -1.42 -0.57 -4.27
N GLN A 61 -0.59 -0.14 -5.24
CA GLN A 61 -0.27 1.27 -5.52
C GLN A 61 0.04 2.10 -4.26
N HIS A 62 0.33 1.41 -3.16
CA HIS A 62 0.49 1.97 -1.84
C HIS A 62 1.96 1.93 -1.45
N GLY A 63 2.35 2.99 -0.75
CA GLY A 63 3.75 3.34 -0.58
C GLY A 63 3.98 4.68 -1.24
N ARG A 64 3.71 5.75 -0.49
CA ARG A 64 4.23 7.07 -0.87
C ARG A 64 5.74 6.90 -0.94
N TYR A 65 6.34 7.03 -2.12
CA TYR A 65 7.77 6.97 -2.26
C TYR A 65 8.37 8.25 -1.71
N ALA A 66 8.45 8.27 -0.39
CA ALA A 66 9.17 9.25 0.36
C ALA A 66 10.66 8.88 0.28
N MET A 67 11.17 8.58 -0.92
CA MET A 67 12.59 8.31 -1.17
C MET A 67 13.44 9.37 -0.47
N ARG A 68 13.02 10.64 -0.60
CA ARG A 68 13.60 11.77 0.11
C ARG A 68 13.43 11.69 1.63
N LYS A 69 12.24 11.40 2.13
CA LYS A 69 11.98 11.27 3.59
C LYS A 69 12.80 10.16 4.23
N TRP A 70 13.15 9.13 3.45
CA TRP A 70 13.86 7.93 3.91
C TRP A 70 15.34 7.93 3.49
N GLY A 71 15.85 9.04 2.93
CA GLY A 71 17.25 9.20 2.53
C GLY A 71 17.70 8.32 1.34
N LYS A 72 16.76 7.71 0.60
CA LYS A 72 17.03 6.83 -0.55
C LYS A 72 17.13 7.57 -1.89
N ALA A 73 16.66 8.82 -1.95
CA ALA A 73 16.95 9.72 -3.06
C ALA A 73 17.11 11.16 -2.58
N PRO A 74 17.96 11.97 -3.23
CA PRO A 74 18.17 13.37 -2.84
C PRO A 74 16.94 14.25 -3.13
N LYS A 75 16.13 13.88 -4.13
CA LYS A 75 14.97 14.64 -4.59
C LYS A 75 13.72 13.76 -4.64
N PRO A 76 12.51 14.32 -4.47
CA PRO A 76 11.24 13.57 -4.56
C PRO A 76 10.77 13.32 -6.01
N PHE A 77 11.62 13.61 -7.00
CA PHE A 77 11.27 13.60 -8.42
C PHE A 77 11.87 12.39 -9.13
N CYS A 78 11.12 11.84 -10.08
CA CYS A 78 11.60 10.88 -11.05
C CYS A 78 12.67 11.52 -11.95
N LYS A 79 13.50 10.72 -12.61
CA LYS A 79 14.50 11.21 -13.58
C LYS A 79 13.88 11.95 -14.77
N CYS A 80 12.60 11.74 -15.06
CA CYS A 80 11.86 12.50 -16.06
C CYS A 80 11.38 13.88 -15.57
N GLY A 81 11.55 14.21 -14.30
CA GLY A 81 11.14 15.49 -13.69
C GLY A 81 9.77 15.46 -12.98
N ALA A 82 8.96 14.43 -13.20
CA ALA A 82 7.66 14.28 -12.52
C ALA A 82 7.80 13.86 -11.06
N ILE A 83 6.71 14.00 -10.28
CA ILE A 83 6.65 13.49 -8.91
C ILE A 83 6.77 11.97 -8.95
N GLN A 84 7.68 11.41 -8.15
CA GLN A 84 7.93 9.99 -8.12
C GLN A 84 6.82 9.24 -7.35
N THR A 85 5.89 8.63 -8.07
CA THR A 85 4.91 7.68 -7.53
C THR A 85 5.12 6.31 -8.15
N VAL A 86 4.62 5.24 -7.50
CA VAL A 86 4.68 3.89 -8.06
C VAL A 86 3.95 3.82 -9.39
N ARG A 87 2.74 4.39 -9.44
CA ARG A 87 1.96 4.53 -10.66
C ARG A 87 2.74 5.27 -11.75
N HIS A 88 3.39 6.39 -11.40
CA HIS A 88 4.19 7.12 -12.36
C HIS A 88 5.35 6.26 -12.91
N ILE A 89 6.13 5.61 -12.04
CA ILE A 89 7.27 4.80 -12.47
C ILE A 89 6.84 3.66 -13.39
N VAL A 90 5.73 2.99 -13.05
CA VAL A 90 5.27 1.76 -13.69
C VAL A 90 4.40 2.01 -14.91
N GLU A 91 3.56 3.05 -14.93
CA GLU A 91 2.54 3.25 -15.97
C GLU A 91 2.77 4.50 -16.81
N GLU A 92 3.32 5.58 -16.24
CA GLU A 92 3.32 6.91 -16.89
C GLU A 92 4.72 7.35 -17.36
N CYS A 93 5.78 6.84 -16.75
CA CYS A 93 7.13 7.35 -16.93
C CYS A 93 7.67 6.95 -18.31
N PRO A 94 8.05 7.90 -19.19
CA PRO A 94 8.53 7.58 -20.53
C PRO A 94 9.87 6.83 -20.55
N ARG A 95 10.56 6.75 -19.40
CA ARG A 95 11.87 6.07 -19.27
C ARG A 95 11.77 4.69 -18.65
N THR A 96 10.75 4.45 -17.85
CA THR A 96 10.67 3.26 -16.99
C THR A 96 9.30 2.59 -17.04
N ALA A 97 8.31 3.10 -17.75
CA ALA A 97 7.01 2.47 -17.80
C ALA A 97 7.13 1.02 -18.27
N TYR A 98 6.39 0.15 -17.60
CA TYR A 98 6.27 -1.25 -17.96
C TYR A 98 5.44 -1.35 -19.25
N SER A 99 5.92 -2.14 -20.20
CA SER A 99 5.27 -2.31 -21.50
C SER A 99 4.16 -3.37 -21.50
N GLY A 100 4.06 -4.17 -20.44
CA GLY A 100 3.05 -5.22 -20.28
C GLY A 100 1.78 -4.71 -19.60
N LYS A 101 0.96 -5.64 -19.12
CA LYS A 101 -0.31 -5.30 -18.48
C LYS A 101 -0.15 -5.18 -16.96
N PRO A 102 -0.95 -4.34 -16.27
CA PRO A 102 -0.91 -4.25 -14.81
C PRO A 102 -1.17 -5.59 -14.10
N GLU A 103 -1.95 -6.48 -14.71
CA GLU A 103 -2.24 -7.80 -14.15
C GLU A 103 -1.01 -8.72 -14.10
N ASP A 104 0.03 -8.41 -14.87
CA ASP A 104 1.29 -9.17 -14.88
C ASP A 104 1.99 -9.09 -13.51
N PHE A 105 1.82 -7.98 -12.79
CA PHE A 105 2.26 -7.83 -11.40
C PHE A 105 1.38 -8.64 -10.44
N LEU A 106 0.12 -8.90 -10.77
CA LEU A 106 -0.74 -9.72 -9.92
C LEU A 106 -0.32 -11.19 -9.97
N THR A 107 0.05 -11.68 -11.14
CA THR A 107 0.51 -13.06 -11.35
C THR A 107 2.02 -13.22 -11.20
N ALA A 108 2.77 -12.13 -11.06
CA ALA A 108 4.23 -12.11 -11.04
C ALA A 108 4.84 -12.85 -12.22
N THR A 109 4.42 -12.47 -13.43
CA THR A 109 4.99 -13.05 -14.67
C THR A 109 6.50 -12.82 -14.74
N PRO A 110 7.26 -13.69 -15.43
CA PRO A 110 8.70 -13.52 -15.61
C PRO A 110 9.10 -12.14 -16.15
N GLU A 111 8.29 -11.57 -17.05
CA GLU A 111 8.49 -10.26 -17.65
C GLU A 111 8.37 -9.14 -16.60
N SER A 112 7.33 -9.20 -15.76
CA SER A 112 7.11 -8.21 -14.70
C SER A 112 8.24 -8.24 -13.66
N ILE A 113 8.74 -9.44 -13.32
CA ILE A 113 9.85 -9.62 -12.38
C ILE A 113 11.17 -9.14 -12.98
N THR A 114 11.43 -9.47 -14.25
CA THR A 114 12.63 -9.01 -14.96
C THR A 114 12.66 -7.48 -15.03
N TYR A 115 11.53 -6.88 -15.39
CA TYR A 115 11.34 -5.43 -15.35
C TYR A 115 11.65 -4.85 -13.97
N LEU A 116 11.01 -5.34 -12.89
CA LEU A 116 11.25 -4.84 -11.53
C LEU A 116 12.69 -5.01 -11.06
N ASN A 117 13.36 -6.08 -11.47
CA ASN A 117 14.75 -6.32 -11.11
C ASN A 117 15.70 -5.37 -11.87
N SER A 118 15.35 -4.99 -13.11
CA SER A 118 16.11 -4.02 -13.92
C SER A 118 15.96 -2.57 -13.47
N LEU A 119 14.88 -2.25 -12.74
CA LEU A 119 14.64 -0.91 -12.23
C LEU A 119 15.72 -0.54 -11.22
N ASN A 120 16.55 0.44 -11.59
CA ASN A 120 17.49 1.06 -10.67
C ASN A 120 16.82 2.13 -9.80
N VAL A 121 15.64 1.78 -9.28
CA VAL A 121 14.81 2.58 -8.41
C VAL A 121 14.36 1.63 -7.31
N CYS A 122 14.48 2.04 -6.05
CA CYS A 122 13.81 1.28 -4.99
C CYS A 122 12.32 1.36 -5.32
N ILE A 123 11.69 0.20 -5.59
CA ILE A 123 10.24 0.03 -5.58
C ILE A 123 9.91 -0.88 -4.44
#